data_AF-A0AAD5U9X2-F1
#
_entry.id   AF-A0AAD5U9X2-F1
#
_cell.length_a   1.000
_cell.length_b   1.000
_cell.length_c   1.000
_cell.angle_alpha   90.00
_cell.angle_beta   90.00
_cell.angle_gamma   90.00
#
_symmetry.space_group_name_H-M   'P 1'
#
loop_
_entity.id
_entity.type
_entity.pdbx_description
1 polymer ?
#
loop_
_entity_poly.entity_id
_entity_poly.type
_entity_poly.pdbx_seq_one_letter_code
_entity_poly.pdbx_strand_id
1 'polypeptide(L)'
;MVDRKRIYGPENTSLIITEKKQVSFTKRERPLDNIRPLYFDLGTIPQASGSAFIEAGSMKIICAVYGPKQISKNQGVLNCDFKFAPFSRLERRGYAKDEQEKDFSLVLEQALTPAIQLENLPKSKLDLYVTVLESDGTFASLAGAITCASLALANAGIAMYDLVTGCSAGFIDNVSGLDLTEDEEYMAEGNLLTNKALL
;
A
#
# COMPACT_ATOMS: atom_id res chain seq x y z
N MET A 1 26.75 9.58 4.06
CA MET A 1 27.49 8.33 3.75
C MET A 1 27.13 7.93 2.34
N VAL A 2 28.09 7.92 1.40
CA VAL A 2 27.78 7.71 -0.03
C VAL A 2 27.47 6.23 -0.28
N ASP A 3 26.34 5.95 -0.93
CA ASP A 3 25.92 4.59 -1.29
C ASP A 3 26.87 4.01 -2.34
N ARG A 4 27.61 2.96 -1.97
CA ARG A 4 28.58 2.28 -2.85
C ARG A 4 27.99 1.15 -3.69
N LYS A 5 26.70 0.81 -3.47
CA LYS A 5 26.03 -0.28 -4.20
C LYS A 5 25.29 0.21 -5.44
N ARG A 6 25.32 1.50 -5.73
CA ARG A 6 24.58 2.13 -6.84
C ARG A 6 25.46 3.09 -7.65
N ILE A 7 24.92 3.48 -8.79
CA ILE A 7 25.50 4.50 -9.66
C ILE A 7 25.57 5.82 -8.88
N TYR A 8 26.71 6.51 -8.99
CA TYR A 8 26.91 7.83 -8.41
C TYR A 8 26.03 8.85 -9.12
N GLY A 9 24.97 9.29 -8.43
CA GLY A 9 24.15 10.43 -8.84
C GLY A 9 24.63 11.75 -8.20
N PRO A 10 23.99 12.88 -8.54
CA PRO A 10 24.20 14.13 -7.83
C PRO A 10 23.82 13.99 -6.35
N GLU A 11 24.46 14.76 -5.47
CA GLU A 11 24.19 14.70 -4.03
C GLU A 11 22.77 15.12 -3.67
N ASN A 12 22.25 16.13 -4.38
CA ASN A 12 20.89 16.64 -4.24
C ASN A 12 20.20 16.70 -5.60
N THR A 13 18.93 16.31 -5.62
CA THR A 13 18.02 16.51 -6.76
C THR A 13 16.84 17.33 -6.30
N SER A 14 16.64 18.51 -6.88
CA SER A 14 15.41 19.27 -6.71
C SER A 14 14.51 19.05 -7.91
N LEU A 15 13.20 19.05 -7.67
CA LEU A 15 12.23 19.09 -8.76
C LEU A 15 12.37 20.41 -9.52
N ILE A 16 12.40 20.33 -10.85
CA ILE A 16 12.26 21.51 -11.70
C ILE A 16 10.77 21.86 -11.66
N ILE A 17 10.38 22.70 -10.70
CA ILE A 17 9.05 23.30 -10.68
C ILE A 17 9.07 24.35 -11.81
N THR A 18 8.75 23.95 -13.04
CA THR A 18 8.26 24.90 -14.04
C THR A 18 7.04 25.57 -13.41
N GLU A 19 7.03 26.91 -13.36
CA GLU A 19 6.04 27.82 -12.75
C GLU A 19 4.88 27.11 -12.09
N LYS A 20 4.65 27.33 -10.78
CA LYS A 20 3.43 26.91 -10.06
C LYS A 20 2.23 26.96 -11.00
N LYS A 21 1.98 25.87 -11.72
CA LYS A 21 0.76 25.69 -12.45
C LYS A 21 -0.20 25.77 -11.29
N GLN A 22 -1.07 26.78 -11.29
CA GLN A 22 -2.26 26.70 -10.46
C GLN A 22 -2.77 25.30 -10.75
N VAL A 23 -2.53 24.36 -9.84
CA VAL A 23 -2.97 22.99 -10.03
C VAL A 23 -4.45 23.22 -9.99
N SER A 24 -5.06 23.25 -11.18
CA SER A 24 -6.49 23.36 -11.33
C SER A 24 -6.97 22.13 -10.58
N PHE A 25 -7.42 22.33 -9.35
CA PHE A 25 -7.93 21.26 -8.51
C PHE A 25 -8.90 20.50 -9.39
N THR A 26 -8.54 19.27 -9.76
CA THR A 26 -9.45 18.39 -10.46
C THR A 26 -10.52 18.06 -9.45
N LYS A 27 -11.52 18.94 -9.40
CA LYS A 27 -12.69 18.78 -8.56
C LYS A 27 -13.25 17.40 -8.90
N ARG A 28 -13.24 16.52 -7.90
CA ARG A 28 -13.83 15.18 -7.99
C ARG A 28 -15.14 15.22 -8.78
N GLU A 29 -15.25 14.37 -9.79
CA GLU A 29 -16.49 14.22 -10.56
C GLU A 29 -17.52 13.34 -9.80
N ARG A 30 -17.09 12.67 -8.72
CA ARG A 30 -17.89 11.76 -7.89
C ARG A 30 -18.39 12.40 -6.58
N PRO A 31 -19.52 11.94 -6.00
CA PRO A 31 -20.03 12.38 -4.68
C PRO A 31 -19.15 11.89 -3.50
N LEU A 32 -19.31 12.45 -2.28
CA LEU A 32 -18.36 12.26 -1.15
C LEU A 32 -18.42 10.85 -0.57
N ASP A 33 -19.56 10.19 -0.76
CA ASP A 33 -19.79 8.84 -0.26
C ASP A 33 -19.39 7.75 -1.27
N ASN A 34 -19.06 8.11 -2.52
CA ASN A 34 -18.71 7.13 -3.55
C ASN A 34 -17.21 6.88 -3.59
N ILE A 35 -16.83 5.62 -3.67
CA ILE A 35 -15.45 5.18 -3.93
C ILE A 35 -15.04 5.39 -5.40
N ARG A 36 -13.73 5.50 -5.65
CA ARG A 36 -13.16 5.49 -7.00
C ARG A 36 -13.37 4.12 -7.69
N PRO A 37 -13.39 4.05 -9.04
CA PRO A 37 -13.50 2.78 -9.73
C PRO A 37 -12.34 1.86 -9.36
N LEU A 38 -12.65 0.62 -9.01
CA LEU A 38 -11.69 -0.40 -8.60
C LEU A 38 -11.53 -1.46 -9.69
N TYR A 39 -10.29 -1.81 -9.98
CA TYR A 39 -9.91 -2.93 -10.82
C TYR A 39 -8.97 -3.85 -10.03
N PHE A 40 -9.22 -5.14 -10.13
CA PHE A 40 -8.46 -6.17 -9.43
C PHE A 40 -7.98 -7.20 -10.45
N ASP A 41 -6.70 -7.53 -10.39
CA ASP A 41 -6.12 -8.63 -11.15
C ASP A 41 -5.33 -9.55 -10.20
N LEU A 42 -5.53 -10.85 -10.32
CA LEU A 42 -4.93 -11.85 -9.44
C LEU A 42 -3.94 -12.70 -10.25
N GLY A 43 -2.77 -12.98 -9.68
CA GLY A 43 -1.76 -13.82 -10.33
C GLY A 43 -0.89 -13.05 -11.32
N THR A 44 -0.84 -11.72 -11.22
CA THR A 44 -0.06 -10.83 -12.08
C THR A 44 1.44 -11.17 -12.09
N ILE A 45 1.98 -11.69 -10.99
CA ILE A 45 3.37 -12.15 -10.86
C ILE A 45 3.38 -13.68 -10.80
N PRO A 46 3.77 -14.38 -11.90
CA PRO A 46 3.73 -15.84 -11.96
C PRO A 46 4.82 -16.52 -11.11
N GLN A 47 5.88 -15.79 -10.74
CA GLN A 47 6.99 -16.31 -9.93
C GLN A 47 6.72 -16.26 -8.42
N ALA A 48 5.67 -15.54 -7.99
CA ALA A 48 5.28 -15.46 -6.59
C ALA A 48 4.33 -16.61 -6.25
N SER A 49 4.30 -17.05 -4.99
CA SER A 49 3.32 -18.04 -4.54
C SER A 49 1.89 -17.54 -4.74
N GLY A 50 1.68 -16.24 -4.51
CA GLY A 50 0.48 -15.53 -4.89
C GLY A 50 0.80 -14.07 -5.14
N SER A 51 -0.02 -13.42 -5.95
CA SER A 51 0.13 -12.02 -6.28
C SER A 51 -1.22 -11.39 -6.59
N ALA A 52 -1.28 -10.08 -6.40
CA ALA A 52 -2.44 -9.28 -6.75
C ALA A 52 -1.98 -7.91 -7.25
N PHE A 53 -2.79 -7.35 -8.13
CA PHE A 53 -2.70 -5.99 -8.62
C PHE A 53 -4.03 -5.30 -8.38
N ILE A 54 -3.96 -4.09 -7.82
CA ILE A 54 -5.12 -3.22 -7.61
C ILE A 54 -4.87 -1.93 -8.34
N GLU A 55 -5.88 -1.49 -9.07
CA GLU A 55 -5.99 -0.14 -9.59
C GLU A 55 -7.25 0.52 -9.01
N ALA A 56 -7.07 1.72 -8.47
CA ALA A 56 -8.11 2.50 -7.85
C ALA A 56 -7.98 3.94 -8.39
N GLY A 57 -8.79 4.29 -9.40
CA GLY A 57 -8.60 5.54 -10.14
C GLY A 57 -7.21 5.59 -10.79
N SER A 58 -6.39 6.56 -10.42
CA SER A 58 -4.98 6.66 -10.86
C SER A 58 -4.03 5.76 -10.06
N MET A 59 -4.39 5.41 -8.82
CA MET A 59 -3.55 4.63 -7.92
C MET A 59 -3.34 3.21 -8.43
N LYS A 60 -2.10 2.74 -8.43
CA LYS A 60 -1.72 1.39 -8.88
C LYS A 60 -0.79 0.74 -7.86
N ILE A 61 -1.19 -0.43 -7.37
CA ILE A 61 -0.46 -1.16 -6.33
C ILE A 61 -0.31 -2.62 -6.74
N ILE A 62 0.90 -3.15 -6.61
CA ILE A 62 1.19 -4.55 -6.84
C ILE A 62 1.69 -5.21 -5.55
N CYS A 63 1.19 -6.41 -5.25
CA CYS A 63 1.62 -7.21 -4.12
C CYS A 63 2.08 -8.59 -4.56
N ALA A 64 3.18 -9.07 -3.97
CA ALA A 64 3.73 -10.40 -4.14
C ALA A 64 3.86 -11.08 -2.77
N VAL A 65 3.40 -12.33 -2.69
CA VAL A 65 3.55 -13.20 -1.52
C VAL A 65 4.55 -14.29 -1.83
N TYR A 66 5.51 -14.48 -0.93
CA TYR A 66 6.44 -15.60 -0.97
C TYR A 66 6.38 -16.39 0.33
N GLY A 67 6.11 -17.68 0.20
CA GLY A 67 6.12 -18.59 1.33
C GLY A 67 5.09 -19.72 1.15
N PRO A 68 4.96 -20.60 2.15
CA PRO A 68 5.68 -20.59 3.43
C PRO A 68 7.15 -21.01 3.32
N LYS A 69 8.07 -20.22 3.89
CA LYS A 69 9.51 -20.53 3.99
C LYS A 69 9.84 -21.09 5.37
N GLN A 70 10.61 -22.16 5.45
CA GLN A 70 11.02 -22.75 6.72
C GLN A 70 11.91 -21.79 7.54
N ILE A 71 11.59 -21.61 8.82
CA ILE A 71 12.39 -20.86 9.80
C ILE A 71 12.61 -21.69 11.07
N SER A 72 13.57 -21.27 11.89
CA SER A 72 13.90 -21.92 13.17
C SER A 72 12.96 -21.56 14.32
N LYS A 73 12.11 -20.54 14.16
CA LYS A 73 11.12 -20.15 15.18
C LYS A 73 9.98 -21.16 15.23
N ASN A 74 9.35 -21.34 16.39
CA ASN A 74 8.26 -22.33 16.53
C ASN A 74 6.89 -21.82 16.04
N GLN A 75 6.73 -20.52 15.80
CA GLN A 75 5.48 -19.90 15.36
C GLN A 75 5.59 -19.38 13.93
N GLY A 76 4.45 -19.30 13.25
CA GLY A 76 4.32 -18.63 11.97
C GLY A 76 4.67 -17.15 12.10
N VAL A 77 5.50 -16.63 11.20
CA VAL A 77 5.88 -15.21 11.19
C VAL A 77 5.46 -14.58 9.87
N LEU A 78 4.68 -13.51 9.97
CA LEU A 78 4.40 -12.61 8.86
C LEU A 78 5.49 -11.55 8.80
N ASN A 79 5.99 -11.24 7.61
CA ASN A 79 6.92 -10.14 7.39
C ASN A 79 6.41 -9.34 6.21
N CYS A 80 6.07 -8.08 6.46
CA CYS A 80 5.52 -7.19 5.46
C CYS A 80 6.54 -6.15 5.06
N ASP A 81 6.63 -5.90 3.76
CA ASP A 81 7.45 -4.86 3.18
C ASP A 81 6.59 -3.94 2.32
N PHE A 82 6.37 -2.73 2.79
CA PHE A 82 5.68 -1.68 2.04
C PHE A 82 6.72 -0.73 1.44
N LYS A 83 6.61 -0.45 0.14
CA LYS A 83 7.50 0.45 -0.55
C LYS A 83 6.80 1.28 -1.63
N PHE A 84 7.15 2.56 -1.71
CA PHE A 84 6.83 3.39 -2.86
C PHE A 84 7.88 3.21 -3.95
N ALA A 85 7.44 3.03 -5.20
CA ALA A 85 8.35 3.10 -6.32
C ALA A 85 8.94 4.53 -6.40
N PRO A 86 10.22 4.71 -6.77
CA PRO A 86 10.84 6.05 -6.83
C PRO A 86 10.11 7.04 -7.73
N PHE A 87 9.33 6.56 -8.70
CA PHE A 87 8.55 7.35 -9.66
C PHE A 87 7.05 7.43 -9.31
N SER A 88 6.62 6.88 -8.17
CA SER A 88 5.19 6.77 -7.82
C SER A 88 4.53 8.10 -7.44
N ARG A 89 5.33 9.08 -7.05
CA ARG A 89 4.92 10.41 -6.58
C ARG A 89 5.56 11.49 -7.44
N LEU A 90 5.04 12.71 -7.32
CA LEU A 90 5.67 13.90 -7.90
C LEU A 90 7.09 14.11 -7.36
N GLU A 91 7.29 13.93 -6.05
CA GLU A 91 8.61 13.95 -5.42
C GLU A 91 9.25 12.56 -5.45
N ARG A 92 10.41 12.49 -6.11
CA ARG A 92 11.16 11.25 -6.25
C ARG A 92 11.68 10.79 -4.88
N ARG A 93 11.21 9.63 -4.43
CA ARG A 93 11.75 8.98 -3.23
C ARG A 93 13.06 8.25 -3.50
N GLY A 94 13.86 8.13 -2.44
CA GLY A 94 15.07 7.33 -2.45
C GLY A 94 14.75 5.85 -2.66
N TYR A 95 15.76 5.07 -3.04
CA TYR A 95 15.58 3.61 -3.04
C TYR A 95 15.61 3.04 -1.62
N ALA A 96 16.40 3.64 -0.72
CA ALA A 96 16.44 3.21 0.67
C ALA A 96 15.06 3.44 1.29
N LYS A 97 14.64 2.53 2.18
CA LYS A 97 13.33 2.66 2.79
C LYS A 97 13.28 3.89 3.68
N ASP A 98 12.27 4.71 3.44
CA ASP A 98 11.97 5.86 4.28
C ASP A 98 11.43 5.39 5.65
N GLU A 99 11.46 6.27 6.66
CA GLU A 99 10.88 5.98 7.97
C GLU A 99 9.37 5.71 7.87
N GLN A 100 8.65 6.53 7.10
CA GLN A 100 7.23 6.35 6.81
C GLN A 100 6.91 4.97 6.20
N GLU A 101 7.77 4.47 5.30
CA GLU A 101 7.57 3.15 4.67
C GLU A 101 7.74 2.01 5.68
N LYS A 102 8.63 2.18 6.66
CA LYS A 102 8.77 1.21 7.77
C LYS A 102 7.54 1.21 8.66
N ASP A 103 7.01 2.39 8.96
CA ASP A 103 5.78 2.52 9.75
C ASP A 103 4.60 1.87 9.03
N PHE A 104 4.45 2.11 7.72
CA PHE A 104 3.43 1.44 6.91
C PHE A 104 3.62 -0.07 6.80
N SER A 105 4.86 -0.54 6.75
CA SER A 105 5.15 -1.98 6.79
C SER A 105 4.65 -2.60 8.10
N LEU A 106 4.86 -1.91 9.23
CA LEU A 106 4.39 -2.35 10.54
C LEU A 106 2.85 -2.32 10.64
N VAL A 107 2.21 -1.25 10.16
CA VAL A 107 0.74 -1.14 10.13
C VAL A 107 0.14 -2.24 9.28
N LEU A 108 0.74 -2.54 8.13
CA LEU A 108 0.27 -3.60 7.23
C LEU A 108 0.43 -4.99 7.87
N GLU A 109 1.53 -5.24 8.58
CA GLU A 109 1.73 -6.48 9.35
C GLU A 109 0.68 -6.62 10.46
N GLN A 110 0.44 -5.56 11.24
CA GLN A 110 -0.56 -5.55 12.30
C GLN A 110 -1.98 -5.72 11.77
N ALA A 111 -2.30 -5.15 10.62
CA ALA A 111 -3.61 -5.27 9.98
C ALA A 111 -3.90 -6.68 9.48
N LEU A 112 -2.89 -7.40 8.96
CA LEU A 112 -3.07 -8.72 8.36
C LEU A 112 -2.87 -9.87 9.35
N THR A 113 -2.05 -9.71 10.38
CA THR A 113 -1.78 -10.73 11.39
C THR A 113 -3.05 -11.38 11.97
N PRO A 114 -4.10 -10.62 12.40
CA PRO A 114 -5.30 -11.24 12.96
C PRO A 114 -6.15 -11.99 11.93
N ALA A 115 -6.01 -11.68 10.64
CA ALA A 115 -6.76 -12.33 9.58
C ALA A 115 -6.13 -13.66 9.12
N ILE A 116 -4.83 -13.87 9.37
CA ILE A 116 -4.10 -15.06 8.93
C ILE A 116 -4.08 -16.12 10.04
N GLN A 117 -4.31 -17.38 9.68
CA GLN A 117 -4.19 -18.52 10.60
C GLN A 117 -2.72 -18.93 10.78
N LEU A 118 -1.93 -18.10 11.47
CA LEU A 118 -0.49 -18.36 11.72
C LEU A 118 -0.23 -19.63 12.54
N GLU A 119 -1.22 -20.10 13.31
CA GLU A 119 -1.17 -21.35 14.07
C GLU A 119 -1.04 -22.58 13.16
N ASN A 120 -1.63 -22.52 11.97
CA ASN A 120 -1.57 -23.58 10.96
C ASN A 120 -0.24 -23.60 10.19
N LEU A 121 0.63 -22.61 10.41
CA LEU A 121 1.91 -22.43 9.74
C LEU A 121 3.08 -22.48 10.74
N PRO A 122 3.26 -23.58 11.50
CA PRO A 122 4.36 -23.68 12.44
C PRO A 122 5.69 -23.64 11.69
N LYS A 123 6.69 -22.98 12.30
CA LYS A 123 8.04 -22.86 11.76
C LYS A 123 8.12 -22.32 10.34
N SER A 124 7.15 -21.51 9.95
CA SER A 124 7.03 -20.95 8.60
C SER A 124 7.06 -19.44 8.62
N LYS A 125 7.65 -18.84 7.59
CA LYS A 125 7.67 -17.41 7.35
C LYS A 125 6.92 -17.10 6.06
N LEU A 126 6.07 -16.10 6.10
CA LEU A 126 5.46 -15.49 4.93
C LEU A 126 6.11 -14.12 4.72
N ASP A 127 6.67 -13.92 3.52
CA ASP A 127 7.21 -12.63 3.10
C ASP A 127 6.23 -11.98 2.11
N LEU A 128 5.69 -10.83 2.51
CA LEU A 128 4.81 -9.99 1.69
C LEU A 128 5.59 -8.77 1.21
N TYR A 129 5.55 -8.51 -0.09
CA TYR A 129 6.12 -7.32 -0.69
C TYR A 129 5.02 -6.55 -1.41
N VAL A 130 4.76 -5.33 -0.95
CA VAL A 130 3.83 -4.39 -1.58
C VAL A 130 4.62 -3.25 -2.16
N THR A 131 4.43 -3.01 -3.46
CA THR A 131 5.02 -1.88 -4.16
C THR A 131 3.92 -1.00 -4.74
N VAL A 132 3.90 0.26 -4.33
CA VAL A 132 3.02 1.28 -4.91
C VAL A 132 3.69 1.81 -6.17
N LEU A 133 3.07 1.59 -7.33
CA LEU A 133 3.57 2.02 -8.64
C LEU A 133 3.18 3.47 -8.92
N GLU A 134 1.96 3.85 -8.55
CA GLU A 134 1.41 5.20 -8.66
C GLU A 134 0.57 5.46 -7.41
N SER A 135 0.86 6.55 -6.69
CA SER A 135 0.16 6.92 -5.47
C SER A 135 -0.80 8.09 -5.72
N ASP A 136 -2.02 7.99 -5.20
CA ASP A 136 -3.03 9.05 -5.22
C ASP A 136 -3.59 9.23 -3.80
N GLY A 137 -2.72 9.69 -2.92
CA GLY A 137 -2.95 9.79 -1.48
C GLY A 137 -2.09 8.83 -0.67
N THR A 138 -1.62 9.27 0.49
CA THR A 138 -0.78 8.48 1.40
C THR A 138 -1.61 7.44 2.13
N PHE A 139 -2.73 7.84 2.72
CA PHE A 139 -3.61 6.93 3.46
C PHE A 139 -4.39 6.05 2.50
N ALA A 140 -4.82 6.60 1.36
CA ALA A 140 -5.43 5.83 0.28
C ALA A 140 -4.49 4.73 -0.25
N SER A 141 -3.20 5.02 -0.44
CA SER A 141 -2.20 4.01 -0.85
C SER A 141 -2.04 2.89 0.19
N LEU A 142 -2.07 3.21 1.49
CA LEU A 142 -1.99 2.21 2.55
C LEU A 142 -3.26 1.35 2.62
N ALA A 143 -4.43 1.96 2.50
CA ALA A 143 -5.72 1.27 2.43
C ALA A 143 -5.76 0.28 1.25
N GLY A 144 -5.38 0.74 0.06
CA GLY A 144 -5.29 -0.10 -1.13
C GLY A 144 -4.27 -1.22 -0.98
N ALA A 145 -3.13 -0.96 -0.33
CA ALA A 145 -2.11 -1.96 -0.06
C ALA A 145 -2.58 -3.08 0.87
N ILE A 146 -3.34 -2.77 1.92
CA ILE A 146 -3.93 -3.78 2.83
C ILE A 146 -4.86 -4.70 2.04
N THR A 147 -5.75 -4.12 1.22
CA THR A 147 -6.67 -4.87 0.36
C THR A 147 -5.91 -5.73 -0.65
N CYS A 148 -4.87 -5.18 -1.29
CA CYS A 148 -4.04 -5.88 -2.27
C CYS A 148 -3.30 -7.06 -1.63
N ALA A 149 -2.73 -6.87 -0.46
CA ALA A 149 -2.03 -7.91 0.27
C ALA A 149 -2.97 -9.03 0.71
N SER A 150 -4.19 -8.71 1.15
CA SER A 150 -5.19 -9.72 1.49
C SER A 150 -5.58 -10.58 0.29
N LEU A 151 -5.79 -9.96 -0.88
CA LEU A 151 -6.07 -10.69 -2.12
C LEU A 151 -4.88 -11.54 -2.58
N ALA A 152 -3.66 -11.03 -2.43
CA ALA A 152 -2.45 -11.79 -2.78
C ALA A 152 -2.26 -13.01 -1.88
N LEU A 153 -2.57 -12.90 -0.58
CA LEU A 153 -2.58 -14.01 0.37
C LEU A 153 -3.65 -15.06 0.04
N ALA A 154 -4.84 -14.61 -0.35
CA ALA A 154 -5.92 -15.49 -0.79
C ALA A 154 -5.53 -16.27 -2.05
N ASN A 155 -4.93 -15.59 -3.03
CA ASN A 155 -4.42 -16.22 -4.25
C ASN A 155 -3.29 -17.23 -3.96
N ALA A 156 -2.41 -16.93 -2.99
CA ALA A 156 -1.38 -17.86 -2.53
C ALA A 156 -1.93 -19.12 -1.84
N GLY A 157 -3.24 -19.19 -1.56
CA GLY A 157 -3.86 -20.31 -0.86
C GLY A 157 -3.48 -20.39 0.62
N ILE A 158 -3.09 -19.27 1.22
CA ILE A 158 -2.78 -19.20 2.65
C ILE A 158 -4.08 -19.24 3.46
N ALA A 159 -4.11 -20.06 4.51
CA ALA A 159 -5.25 -20.15 5.39
C ALA A 159 -5.49 -18.81 6.13
N MET A 160 -6.63 -18.19 5.86
CA MET A 160 -7.08 -16.95 6.48
C MET A 160 -8.47 -17.16 7.07
N TYR A 161 -8.76 -16.45 8.16
CA TYR A 161 -10.12 -16.38 8.71
C TYR A 161 -11.03 -15.63 7.74
N ASP A 162 -10.54 -14.52 7.19
CA ASP A 162 -11.27 -13.68 6.27
C ASP A 162 -10.37 -12.73 5.48
N LEU A 163 -10.92 -12.08 4.46
CA LEU A 163 -10.26 -11.03 3.70
C LEU A 163 -10.30 -9.69 4.46
N VAL A 164 -9.18 -8.96 4.39
CA VAL A 164 -9.05 -7.64 5.00
C VAL A 164 -9.17 -6.59 3.91
N THR A 165 -10.09 -5.65 4.12
CA THR A 165 -10.27 -4.49 3.25
C THR A 165 -9.91 -3.22 4.00
N GLY A 166 -9.21 -2.31 3.33
CA GLY A 166 -8.86 -1.00 3.85
C GLY A 166 -9.58 0.11 3.10
N CYS A 167 -10.01 1.15 3.81
CA CYS A 167 -10.54 2.37 3.22
C CYS A 167 -9.98 3.60 3.97
N SER A 168 -9.64 4.64 3.20
CA SER A 168 -9.29 5.96 3.74
C SER A 168 -10.56 6.81 3.83
N ALA A 169 -10.73 7.55 4.91
CA ALA A 169 -11.80 8.52 5.10
C ALA A 169 -11.19 9.81 5.63
N GLY A 170 -11.85 10.94 5.42
CA GLY A 170 -11.41 12.18 6.05
C GLY A 170 -12.49 13.24 6.05
N PHE A 171 -12.15 14.37 6.66
CA PHE A 171 -13.09 15.45 6.94
C PHE A 171 -12.64 16.71 6.20
N ILE A 172 -13.50 17.20 5.30
CA ILE A 172 -13.25 18.35 4.44
C ILE A 172 -14.43 19.30 4.59
N ASP A 173 -14.19 20.55 5.02
CA ASP A 173 -15.20 21.61 5.12
C ASP A 173 -16.52 21.18 5.81
N ASN A 174 -16.41 20.54 6.98
CA ASN A 174 -17.55 19.99 7.74
C ASN A 174 -18.30 18.80 7.11
N VAL A 175 -17.75 18.19 6.06
CA VAL A 175 -18.33 16.99 5.43
C VAL A 175 -17.33 15.84 5.46
N SER A 176 -17.79 14.66 5.88
CA SER A 176 -17.02 13.44 5.79
C SER A 176 -16.99 12.93 4.34
N GLY A 177 -15.81 12.63 3.83
CA GLY A 177 -15.58 11.99 2.55
C GLY A 177 -14.95 10.62 2.70
N LEU A 178 -15.32 9.71 1.81
CA LEU A 178 -14.67 8.41 1.66
C LEU A 178 -13.72 8.44 0.47
N ASP A 179 -12.62 7.70 0.65
CA ASP A 179 -11.64 7.42 -0.38
C ASP A 179 -11.04 8.69 -0.99
N LEU A 180 -10.33 9.47 -0.17
CA LEU A 180 -9.77 10.78 -0.56
C LEU A 180 -8.64 10.66 -1.60
N THR A 181 -8.59 11.60 -2.55
CA THR A 181 -7.44 11.78 -3.46
C THR A 181 -6.27 12.49 -2.77
N GLU A 182 -5.09 12.55 -3.39
CA GLU A 182 -3.93 13.24 -2.78
C GLU A 182 -4.22 14.72 -2.45
N ASP A 183 -4.93 15.42 -3.33
CA ASP A 183 -5.33 16.82 -3.13
C ASP A 183 -6.33 16.97 -1.96
N GLU A 184 -7.28 16.03 -1.86
CA GLU A 184 -8.29 16.02 -0.81
C GLU A 184 -7.68 15.70 0.55
N GLU A 185 -6.73 14.76 0.61
CA GLU A 185 -5.98 14.45 1.82
C GLU A 185 -5.16 15.65 2.33
N TYR A 186 -4.67 16.50 1.42
CA TYR A 186 -3.93 17.71 1.78
C TYR A 186 -4.83 18.82 2.34
N MET A 187 -6.07 18.92 1.85
CA MET A 187 -7.05 19.91 2.30
C MET A 187 -7.84 19.45 3.53
N ALA A 188 -7.85 18.15 3.82
CA ALA A 188 -8.59 17.60 4.94
C ALA A 188 -8.04 18.07 6.30
N GLU A 189 -8.95 18.42 7.21
CA GLU A 189 -8.60 18.77 8.59
C GLU A 189 -8.22 17.52 9.41
N GLY A 190 -8.74 16.36 9.01
CA GLY A 190 -8.46 15.08 9.65
C GLY A 190 -8.63 13.91 8.69
N ASN A 191 -7.70 12.97 8.75
CA ASN A 191 -7.71 11.73 7.97
C ASN A 191 -7.80 10.52 8.91
N LEU A 192 -8.59 9.53 8.52
CA LEU A 192 -8.83 8.30 9.23
C LEU A 192 -8.60 7.12 8.28
N LEU A 193 -7.70 6.22 8.67
CA LEU A 193 -7.55 4.93 8.02
C LEU A 193 -8.42 3.91 8.76
N THR A 194 -9.26 3.20 8.01
CA THR A 194 -10.08 2.10 8.54
C THR A 194 -9.74 0.81 7.81
N ASN A 195 -9.61 -0.28 8.56
CA ASN A 195 -9.47 -1.62 8.03
C ASN A 195 -10.47 -2.55 8.71
N LYS A 196 -11.11 -3.41 7.93
CA LYS A 196 -12.11 -4.35 8.44
C LYS A 196 -11.98 -5.71 7.75
N ALA A 197 -12.12 -6.77 8.53
CA ALA A 197 -12.48 -8.08 8.01
C ALA A 197 -13.97 -8.06 7.57
N LEU A 198 -14.29 -8.75 6.49
CA LEU A 198 -15.63 -8.79 5.87
C LEU A 198 -16.67 -9.62 6.64
N LEU A 199 -16.30 -10.37 7.69
CA LEU A 199 -17.16 -11.24 8.50
C LEU A 199 -17.11 -10.92 10.00
#